data_AF-A0A962RWU9-F1
#
_entry.id   AF-A0A962RWU9-F1
#
_cell.length_a   1.000
_cell.length_b   1.000
_cell.length_c   1.000
_cell.angle_alpha   90.00
_cell.angle_beta   90.00
_cell.angle_gamma   90.00
#
_symmetry.space_group_name_H-M   'P 1'
#
loop_
_entity.id
_entity.type
_entity.pdbx_description
1 polymer ?
#
loop_
_entity_poly.entity_id
_entity_poly.type
_entity_poly.pdbx_seq_one_letter_code
_entity_poly.pdbx_strand_id
1 'polypeptide(L)'
;FMRQLEYPADSGALDVFPEVETLPAWLTREDLDYYVEQYRRSGFRGPINWYRNFLHNADITPEAARFTQPAAFVAGAEDDVLLFDPGWRERFPKAFDDLRFIELIEGAGHWLQLEKPAETTAQILRFLDGLAD
;
A
#
# COMPACT_ATOMS: atom_id res chain seq x y z
N PHE A 1 16.14 2.45 1.07
CA PHE A 1 15.05 1.58 1.56
C PHE A 1 15.34 1.20 3.01
N MET A 2 14.35 1.26 3.91
CA MET A 2 14.50 0.87 5.33
C MET A 2 15.59 1.60 6.13
N ARG A 3 15.90 2.87 5.80
CA ARG A 3 16.81 3.72 6.61
C ARG A 3 16.39 3.80 8.08
N GLN A 4 15.12 3.51 8.38
CA GLN A 4 14.59 3.39 9.72
C GLN A 4 15.39 2.42 10.60
N LEU A 5 16.00 1.37 10.03
CA LEU A 5 16.86 0.42 10.74
C LEU A 5 18.26 0.97 11.07
N GLU A 6 18.63 2.11 10.47
CA GLU A 6 19.89 2.81 10.76
C GLU A 6 19.76 3.69 12.03
N TYR A 7 18.54 3.87 12.54
CA TYR A 7 18.25 4.68 13.74
C TYR A 7 18.11 3.79 14.99
N PRO A 8 18.45 4.30 16.18
CA PRO A 8 18.21 3.60 17.44
C PRO A 8 16.76 3.12 17.61
N ALA A 9 16.57 1.99 18.28
CA ALA A 9 15.24 1.38 18.47
C ALA A 9 14.27 2.24 19.31
N ASP A 10 14.79 3.20 20.08
CA ASP A 10 14.03 4.17 20.86
C ASP A 10 13.81 5.51 20.13
N SER A 11 14.21 5.63 18.87
CA SER A 11 13.95 6.81 18.04
C SER A 11 12.45 7.03 17.83
N GLY A 12 12.04 8.29 17.79
CA GLY A 12 10.68 8.66 17.42
C GLY A 12 10.43 8.40 15.93
N ALA A 13 9.17 8.16 15.57
CA ALA A 13 8.79 7.94 14.18
C ALA A 13 9.15 9.14 13.27
N LEU A 14 9.17 10.37 13.80
CA LEU A 14 9.54 11.55 13.02
C LEU A 14 11.06 11.66 12.79
N ASP A 15 11.88 11.03 13.62
CA ASP A 15 13.34 11.06 13.48
C ASP A 15 13.82 10.22 12.30
N VAL A 16 13.00 9.26 11.85
CA VAL A 16 13.37 8.30 10.81
C VAL A 16 12.89 8.69 9.41
N PHE A 17 11.97 9.66 9.31
CA PHE A 17 11.42 10.12 8.04
C PHE A 17 12.11 11.41 7.58
N PRO A 18 12.33 11.59 6.26
CA PRO A 18 12.86 12.83 5.74
C PRO A 18 11.87 13.97 5.97
N GLU A 19 12.38 15.13 6.40
CA GLU A 19 11.59 16.36 6.39
C GLU A 19 11.35 16.83 4.95
N VAL A 20 10.13 17.30 4.68
CA VAL A 20 9.74 17.88 3.40
C VAL A 20 9.40 19.36 3.60
N GLU A 21 9.99 20.23 2.80
CA GLU A 21 9.76 21.69 2.90
C GLU A 21 8.38 22.10 2.34
N THR A 22 7.90 21.38 1.33
CA THR A 22 6.62 21.65 0.66
C THR A 22 5.84 20.37 0.45
N LEU A 23 4.50 20.48 0.49
CA LEU A 23 3.64 19.35 0.15
C LEU A 23 3.80 18.97 -1.33
N PRO A 24 3.71 17.67 -1.66
CA PRO A 24 3.72 17.25 -3.05
C PRO A 24 2.48 17.76 -3.78
N ALA A 25 2.58 17.92 -5.11
CA ALA A 25 1.50 18.51 -5.92
C ALA A 25 0.16 17.74 -5.86
N TRP A 26 0.20 16.45 -5.50
CA TRP A 26 -0.97 15.59 -5.36
C TRP A 26 -1.65 15.65 -3.98
N LEU A 27 -1.05 16.35 -2.99
CA LEU A 27 -1.60 16.49 -1.64
C LEU A 27 -1.78 17.96 -1.30
N THR A 28 -3.02 18.44 -1.30
CA THR A 28 -3.31 19.82 -0.93
C THR A 28 -3.22 20.00 0.59
N ARG A 29 -3.17 21.27 1.04
CA ARG A 29 -3.24 21.57 2.48
C ARG A 29 -4.58 21.14 3.08
N GLU A 30 -5.67 21.28 2.33
CA GLU A 30 -7.00 20.85 2.78
C GLU A 30 -7.06 19.34 3.00
N ASP A 31 -6.49 18.55 2.09
CA ASP A 31 -6.39 17.08 2.24
C ASP A 31 -5.61 16.71 3.51
N LEU A 32 -4.44 17.34 3.72
CA LEU A 32 -3.62 17.09 4.90
C LEU A 32 -4.36 17.47 6.19
N ASP A 33 -4.99 18.65 6.23
CA ASP A 33 -5.73 19.13 7.39
C ASP A 33 -6.90 18.20 7.72
N TYR A 34 -7.57 17.64 6.71
CA TYR A 34 -8.59 16.61 6.90
C TYR A 34 -8.03 15.38 7.61
N TYR A 35 -6.92 14.79 7.13
CA TYR A 35 -6.30 13.64 7.77
C TYR A 35 -5.82 13.94 9.20
N VAL A 36 -5.20 15.10 9.41
CA VAL A 36 -4.76 15.55 10.74
C VAL A 36 -5.96 15.61 11.69
N GLU A 37 -7.09 16.16 11.26
CA GLU A 37 -8.30 16.22 12.08
C GLU A 37 -8.87 14.83 12.39
N GLN A 38 -8.87 13.90 11.42
CA GLN A 38 -9.30 12.52 11.67
C GLN A 38 -8.42 11.84 12.73
N TYR A 39 -7.10 11.99 12.65
CA TYR A 39 -6.17 11.40 13.62
C TYR A 39 -6.16 12.11 14.97
N ARG A 40 -6.46 13.42 15.05
CA ARG A 40 -6.68 14.11 16.33
C ARG A 40 -7.86 13.51 17.09
N ARG A 41 -8.92 13.12 16.38
CA ARG A 41 -10.11 12.52 16.98
C ARG A 41 -9.92 11.04 17.33
N SER A 42 -9.36 10.26 16.42
CA SER A 42 -9.25 8.80 16.57
C SER A 42 -7.99 8.34 17.31
N GLY A 43 -6.92 9.13 17.27
CA GLY A 43 -5.58 8.73 17.65
C GLY A 43 -5.03 7.60 16.77
N PHE A 44 -3.81 7.16 17.08
CA PHE A 44 -3.13 6.11 16.30
C PHE A 44 -3.30 4.69 16.87
N ARG A 45 -3.89 4.54 18.06
CA ARG A 45 -3.99 3.23 18.75
C ARG A 45 -4.74 2.20 17.90
N GLY A 46 -5.89 2.57 17.33
CA GLY A 46 -6.72 1.67 16.51
C GLY A 46 -5.94 1.14 15.30
N PRO A 47 -5.48 2.03 14.40
CA PRO A 47 -4.68 1.62 13.24
C PRO A 47 -3.41 0.83 13.59
N ILE A 48 -2.65 1.26 14.61
CA ILE A 48 -1.43 0.55 15.05
C ILE A 48 -1.72 -0.86 15.59
N ASN A 49 -2.89 -1.08 16.21
CA ASN A 49 -3.25 -2.41 16.70
C ASN A 49 -3.38 -3.45 15.59
N TRP A 50 -3.61 -3.05 14.34
CA TRP A 50 -3.60 -3.99 13.21
C TRP A 50 -2.22 -4.65 13.07
N TYR A 51 -1.15 -3.85 13.11
CA TYR A 51 0.23 -4.34 13.07
C TYR A 51 0.62 -5.17 14.29
N ARG A 52 0.12 -4.82 15.48
CA ARG A 52 0.33 -5.62 16.71
C ARG A 52 -0.29 -7.02 16.62
N ASN A 53 -1.28 -7.19 15.76
CA ASN A 53 -1.94 -8.47 15.54
C ASN A 53 -1.41 -9.19 14.29
N PHE A 54 -0.35 -8.72 13.62
CA PHE A 54 0.12 -9.34 12.37
C PHE A 54 0.41 -10.84 12.54
N LEU A 55 1.13 -11.23 13.60
CA LEU A 55 1.41 -12.64 13.91
C LEU A 55 0.15 -13.41 14.29
N HIS A 56 -0.72 -12.82 15.12
CA HIS A 56 -1.96 -13.47 15.51
C HIS A 56 -2.88 -13.72 14.31
N ASN A 57 -2.98 -12.75 13.39
CA ASN A 57 -3.73 -12.88 12.14
C ASN A 57 -3.17 -14.03 11.30
N ALA A 58 -1.86 -14.20 11.23
CA ALA A 58 -1.23 -15.33 10.55
C ALA A 58 -1.59 -16.67 11.21
N ASP A 59 -1.55 -16.75 12.54
CA ASP A 59 -1.86 -17.97 13.30
C ASP A 59 -3.32 -18.44 13.13
N ILE A 60 -4.27 -17.49 13.02
CA ILE A 60 -5.70 -17.80 12.85
C ILE A 60 -6.13 -17.92 11.39
N THR A 61 -5.28 -17.53 10.45
CA THR A 61 -5.57 -17.68 9.02
C THR A 61 -5.22 -19.10 8.62
N PRO A 62 -6.19 -19.92 8.17
CA PRO A 62 -5.90 -21.25 7.67
C PRO A 62 -4.89 -21.17 6.53
N GLU A 63 -4.09 -22.23 6.36
CA GLU A 63 -3.17 -22.32 5.22
C GLU A 63 -3.93 -22.03 3.93
N ALA A 64 -3.52 -20.98 3.23
CA ALA A 64 -4.35 -20.38 2.19
C ALA A 64 -4.53 -21.35 1.03
N ALA A 65 -5.80 -21.66 0.71
CA ALA A 65 -6.15 -22.14 -0.61
C ALA A 65 -5.83 -21.06 -1.65
N ARG A 66 -5.64 -21.47 -2.91
CA ARG A 66 -5.45 -20.55 -4.02
C ARG A 66 -6.65 -19.58 -4.12
N PHE A 67 -6.40 -18.32 -4.47
CA PHE A 67 -7.45 -17.34 -4.73
C PHE A 67 -8.13 -17.69 -6.06
N THR A 68 -9.41 -18.05 -6.01
CA THR A 68 -10.18 -18.50 -7.18
C THR A 68 -10.93 -17.39 -7.89
N GLN A 69 -11.15 -16.26 -7.21
CA GLN A 69 -11.82 -15.09 -7.76
C GLN A 69 -10.92 -14.38 -8.79
N PRO A 70 -11.51 -13.74 -9.82
CA PRO A 70 -10.78 -12.81 -10.67
C PRO A 70 -10.11 -11.73 -9.82
N ALA A 71 -8.82 -11.52 -10.06
CA ALA A 71 -8.02 -10.53 -9.36
C ALA A 71 -7.14 -9.72 -10.31
N ALA A 72 -6.80 -8.51 -9.90
CA ALA A 72 -5.75 -7.70 -10.51
C ALA A 72 -4.92 -7.05 -9.40
N PHE A 73 -3.64 -6.86 -9.66
CA PHE A 73 -2.75 -6.15 -8.75
C PHE A 73 -2.18 -4.92 -9.45
N VAL A 74 -2.32 -3.77 -8.80
CA VAL A 74 -1.82 -2.48 -9.30
C VAL A 74 -1.06 -1.80 -8.17
N ALA A 75 0.17 -1.37 -8.44
CA ALA A 75 0.99 -0.65 -7.49
C ALA A 75 1.74 0.50 -8.17
N GLY A 76 2.19 1.48 -7.40
CA GLY A 76 3.20 2.42 -7.87
C GLY A 76 4.53 1.69 -8.10
N ALA A 77 5.23 2.00 -9.19
CA ALA A 77 6.53 1.39 -9.49
C ALA A 77 7.60 1.73 -8.45
N GLU A 78 7.42 2.84 -7.72
CA GLU A 78 8.29 3.35 -6.66
C GLU A 78 7.77 3.02 -5.25
N ASP A 79 6.76 2.14 -5.12
CA ASP A 79 6.27 1.70 -3.81
C ASP A 79 7.30 0.79 -3.11
N ASP A 80 7.88 1.33 -2.04
CA ASP A 80 8.83 0.67 -1.15
C ASP A 80 8.31 -0.67 -0.57
N VAL A 81 6.99 -0.88 -0.44
CA VAL A 81 6.42 -2.17 0.03
C VAL A 81 6.80 -3.33 -0.90
N LEU A 82 6.96 -3.06 -2.20
CA LEU A 82 7.39 -4.07 -3.18
C LEU A 82 8.79 -4.63 -2.88
N LEU A 83 9.60 -3.93 -2.08
CA LEU A 83 10.96 -4.34 -1.72
C LEU A 83 10.99 -5.28 -0.50
N PHE A 84 9.89 -5.43 0.25
CA PHE A 84 9.82 -6.40 1.37
C PHE A 84 9.90 -7.85 0.90
N ASP A 85 9.45 -8.11 -0.32
CA ASP A 85 9.62 -9.40 -0.96
C ASP A 85 10.32 -9.24 -2.33
N PRO A 86 11.66 -9.40 -2.41
CA PRO A 86 12.39 -9.31 -3.67
C PRO A 86 11.92 -10.31 -4.75
N GLY A 87 11.27 -11.41 -4.37
CA GLY A 87 10.76 -12.46 -5.26
C GLY A 87 9.27 -12.39 -5.51
N TRP A 88 8.59 -11.29 -5.14
CA TRP A 88 7.13 -11.20 -5.22
C TRP A 88 6.62 -11.41 -6.65
N ARG A 89 7.32 -10.90 -7.67
CA ARG A 89 6.90 -11.04 -9.08
C ARG A 89 6.75 -12.49 -9.53
N GLU A 90 7.53 -13.40 -8.94
CA GLU A 90 7.50 -14.83 -9.26
C GLU A 90 6.56 -15.60 -8.34
N ARG A 91 6.43 -15.19 -7.07
CA ARG A 91 5.63 -15.88 -6.05
C ARG A 91 4.18 -15.46 -6.04
N PHE A 92 3.92 -14.17 -6.14
CA PHE A 92 2.57 -13.59 -6.06
C PHE A 92 1.61 -14.19 -7.09
N PRO A 93 1.94 -14.29 -8.39
CA PRO A 93 1.01 -14.87 -9.38
C PRO A 93 0.62 -16.31 -9.06
N LYS A 94 1.49 -17.08 -8.40
CA LYS A 94 1.25 -18.48 -8.07
C LYS A 94 0.16 -18.65 -7.02
N ALA A 95 -0.29 -17.60 -6.32
CA ALA A 95 -1.37 -17.69 -5.35
C ALA A 95 -2.77 -17.65 -5.98
N PHE A 96 -2.90 -17.31 -7.27
CA PHE A 96 -4.19 -17.03 -7.93
C PHE A 96 -4.48 -17.99 -9.07
N ASP A 97 -5.74 -18.41 -9.21
CA ASP A 97 -6.24 -19.15 -10.37
C ASP A 97 -6.61 -18.23 -11.53
N ASP A 98 -7.05 -17.01 -11.22
CA ASP A 98 -7.47 -16.02 -12.21
C ASP A 98 -6.89 -14.63 -11.90
N LEU A 99 -5.57 -14.51 -12.02
CA LEU A 99 -4.89 -13.21 -11.97
C LEU A 99 -4.88 -12.60 -13.36
N ARG A 100 -5.76 -11.61 -13.58
CA ARG A 100 -5.97 -10.97 -14.88
C ARG A 100 -4.76 -10.17 -15.35
N PHE A 101 -4.15 -9.40 -14.44
CA PHE A 101 -2.93 -8.65 -14.72
C PHE A 101 -2.23 -8.17 -13.44
N ILE A 102 -0.96 -7.84 -13.62
CA ILE A 102 -0.13 -7.07 -12.68
C ILE A 102 0.29 -5.80 -13.42
N GLU A 103 0.02 -4.64 -12.84
CA GLU A 103 0.36 -3.34 -13.43
C GLU A 103 1.20 -2.52 -12.44
N LEU A 104 2.26 -1.90 -12.94
CA LEU A 104 3.10 -0.98 -12.16
C LEU A 104 3.06 0.39 -12.81
N ILE A 105 2.57 1.38 -12.07
CA ILE A 105 2.41 2.74 -12.57
C ILE A 105 3.68 3.52 -12.27
N GLU A 106 4.40 3.90 -13.33
CA GLU A 106 5.64 4.68 -13.25
C GLU A 106 5.40 6.08 -12.66
N GLY A 107 6.36 6.56 -11.87
CA GLY A 107 6.29 7.87 -11.23
C GLY A 107 5.24 7.96 -10.11
N ALA A 108 4.92 6.83 -9.48
CA ALA A 108 4.03 6.76 -8.32
C ALA A 108 4.64 5.84 -7.25
N GLY A 109 4.52 6.28 -5.99
CA GLY A 109 4.90 5.53 -4.81
C GLY A 109 3.70 4.81 -4.16
N HIS A 110 3.69 4.84 -2.83
CA HIS A 110 2.73 4.09 -2.01
C HIS A 110 1.29 4.62 -2.09
N TRP A 111 1.10 5.92 -2.28
CA TRP A 111 -0.23 6.55 -2.25
C TRP A 111 -0.83 6.61 -3.65
N LEU A 112 -0.74 5.51 -4.40
CA LEU A 112 -1.03 5.40 -5.82
C LEU A 112 -2.30 6.16 -6.26
N GLN A 113 -3.41 5.93 -5.58
CA GLN A 113 -4.71 6.55 -5.91
C GLN A 113 -4.76 8.06 -5.70
N LEU A 114 -3.89 8.61 -4.85
CA LEU A 114 -3.71 10.05 -4.67
C LEU A 114 -2.69 10.60 -5.67
N GLU A 115 -1.58 9.89 -5.88
CA GLU A 115 -0.48 10.30 -6.76
C GLU A 115 -0.86 10.28 -8.25
N LYS A 116 -1.62 9.27 -8.68
CA LYS A 116 -2.02 8.99 -10.06
C LYS A 116 -3.51 8.60 -10.13
N PRO A 117 -4.44 9.52 -9.80
CA PRO A 117 -5.85 9.19 -9.66
C PRO A 117 -6.48 8.73 -10.99
N ALA A 118 -6.09 9.35 -12.11
CA ALA A 118 -6.62 9.02 -13.42
C ALA A 118 -6.15 7.64 -13.89
N GLU A 119 -4.86 7.35 -13.73
CA GLU A 119 -4.26 6.07 -14.10
C GLU A 119 -4.78 4.94 -13.20
N THR A 120 -4.92 5.19 -11.89
CA THR A 120 -5.55 4.23 -10.96
C THR A 120 -6.97 3.91 -11.37
N THR A 121 -7.78 4.95 -11.67
CA THR A 121 -9.16 4.78 -12.12
C THR A 121 -9.22 3.99 -13.43
N ALA A 122 -8.32 4.25 -14.38
CA ALA A 122 -8.26 3.52 -15.63
C ALA A 122 -7.97 2.03 -15.43
N GLN A 123 -7.09 1.65 -14.49
CA GLN A 123 -6.86 0.23 -14.18
C GLN A 123 -8.05 -0.45 -13.50
N ILE A 124 -8.77 0.27 -12.63
CA ILE A 124 -10.01 -0.24 -12.02
C ILE A 124 -11.05 -0.50 -13.12
N LEU A 125 -11.27 0.47 -14.02
CA LEU A 125 -12.22 0.31 -15.13
C LEU A 125 -11.82 -0.83 -16.06
N ARG A 126 -10.53 -0.93 -16.45
CA ARG A 126 -10.00 -2.05 -17.23
C ARG A 126 -10.28 -3.40 -16.56
N PHE A 127 -10.12 -3.50 -15.25
CA PHE A 127 -10.43 -4.73 -14.52
C PHE A 127 -11.94 -5.04 -14.58
N LEU A 128 -12.79 -4.06 -14.26
CA LEU A 128 -14.25 -4.23 -14.25
C LEU A 128 -14.82 -4.58 -15.63
N ASP A 129 -14.33 -3.94 -16.71
CA ASP A 129 -14.72 -4.23 -18.08
C ASP A 129 -14.34 -5.68 -18.47
N GLY A 130 -13.23 -6.19 -17.94
CA GLY A 130 -12.81 -7.58 -18.12
C GLY A 130 -13.60 -8.61 -17.31
N LEU A 131 -14.53 -8.17 -16.45
CA LEU A 131 -15.47 -9.04 -15.73
C LEU A 131 -16.84 -9.14 -16.40
N ALA A 132 -17.16 -8.24 -17.33
CA ALA A 132 -18.41 -8.32 -18.08
C ALA A 132 -18.31 -9.46 -19.11
N ASP A 133 -19.27 -10.38 -19.06
CA ASP A 133 -19.43 -11.47 -20.05
C ASP A 133 -19.60 -10.95 -21.49
#